data_AF-A0A1H9I4F3-F1
#
_entry.id   AF-A0A1H9I4F3-F1
#
_cell.length_a   1.000
_cell.length_b   1.000
_cell.length_c   1.000
_cell.angle_alpha   90.00
_cell.angle_beta   90.00
_cell.angle_gamma   90.00
#
_symmetry.space_group_name_H-M   'P 1'
#
loop_
_entity.id
_entity.type
_entity.pdbx_description
1 polymer ?
#
loop_
_entity_poly.entity_id
_entity_poly.type
_entity_poly.pdbx_seq_one_letter_code
_entity_poly.pdbx_strand_id
1 'polypeptide(L)'
;MTDNMKQLKHRLAEIARLNEQLPQLKQSADAALAMFKSSRASRPAYPHEVLAPYSQAKTEIEEHRKEVARLQRLVEWEEGVKNAPASIKAARKTMDTAQAELRQLEAKRTALAGKLESMQASQRHELEAAQAQEHEAARLYAEALATDDKAAEQRARVALETATNAVATCTGGQTAATAVAEALAGELDKLQAGIDEARQRHHDAHREVLLAARYLWAAKLDRAARDLANIAAHVAAVDKALGFNDALSELHLPLLAPNGPRYLGSRYLAEARAEIGIEQLTAA
;
A
#
# COMPACT_ATOMS: atom_id res chain seq x y z
N MET A 1 2.85 -27.62 6.21
CA MET A 1 1.77 -27.17 5.31
C MET A 1 0.46 -27.47 6.01
N THR A 2 -0.33 -26.44 6.37
CA THR A 2 -1.61 -26.63 7.08
C THR A 2 -2.63 -27.32 6.19
N ASP A 3 -3.66 -27.91 6.79
CA ASP A 3 -4.68 -28.63 6.02
C ASP A 3 -5.44 -27.69 5.07
N ASN A 4 -5.77 -26.49 5.53
CA ASN A 4 -6.36 -25.43 4.70
C ASN A 4 -5.50 -25.08 3.48
N MET A 5 -4.17 -25.04 3.61
CA MET A 5 -3.28 -24.82 2.47
C MET A 5 -3.28 -25.98 1.46
N LYS A 6 -3.42 -27.23 1.92
CA LYS A 6 -3.56 -28.39 1.01
C LYS A 6 -4.89 -28.33 0.26
N GLN A 7 -5.97 -28.05 0.97
CA GLN A 7 -7.30 -27.90 0.38
C GLN A 7 -7.34 -26.77 -0.64
N LEU A 8 -6.72 -25.62 -0.34
CA LEU A 8 -6.62 -24.48 -1.26
C LEU A 8 -5.95 -24.88 -2.58
N LYS A 9 -4.81 -25.58 -2.50
CA LYS A 9 -4.09 -26.08 -3.68
C LYS A 9 -4.94 -27.05 -4.49
N HIS A 10 -5.62 -27.98 -3.82
CA HIS A 10 -6.50 -28.93 -4.49
C HIS A 10 -7.64 -28.23 -5.24
N ARG A 11 -8.34 -27.28 -4.60
CA ARG A 11 -9.43 -26.52 -5.24
C ARG A 11 -8.96 -25.68 -6.43
N LEU A 12 -7.77 -25.07 -6.34
CA LEU A 12 -7.17 -24.35 -7.47
C LEU A 12 -6.85 -25.29 -8.64
N ALA A 13 -6.37 -26.51 -8.36
CA ALA A 13 -6.12 -27.52 -9.38
C ALA A 13 -7.41 -27.99 -10.06
N GLU A 14 -8.50 -28.21 -9.30
CA GLU A 14 -9.81 -28.58 -9.88
C GLU A 14 -10.38 -27.45 -10.75
N ILE A 15 -10.26 -26.17 -10.34
CA ILE A 15 -10.65 -25.04 -11.19
C ILE A 15 -9.86 -25.03 -12.50
N ALA A 16 -8.54 -25.26 -12.44
CA ALA A 16 -7.71 -25.30 -13.64
C ALA A 16 -8.14 -26.43 -14.58
N ARG A 17 -8.36 -27.62 -14.03
CA ARG A 17 -8.85 -28.79 -14.77
C ARG A 17 -10.21 -28.55 -15.41
N LEU A 18 -11.18 -28.03 -14.67
CA LEU A 18 -12.53 -27.75 -15.20
C LEU A 18 -12.50 -26.66 -16.27
N ASN A 19 -11.65 -25.64 -16.12
CA ASN A 19 -11.44 -24.62 -17.15
C ASN A 19 -10.83 -25.17 -18.44
N GLU A 20 -9.95 -26.18 -18.35
CA GLU A 20 -9.38 -26.86 -19.51
C GLU A 20 -10.45 -27.67 -20.28
N GLN A 21 -11.39 -28.29 -19.55
CA GLN A 21 -12.49 -29.07 -20.14
C GLN A 21 -13.64 -28.20 -20.67
N LEU A 22 -13.80 -26.99 -20.13
CA LEU A 22 -14.94 -26.11 -20.43
C LEU A 22 -15.15 -25.79 -21.92
N PRO A 23 -14.10 -25.52 -22.73
CA PRO A 23 -14.26 -25.24 -24.15
C PRO A 23 -14.84 -26.43 -24.92
N GLN A 24 -14.41 -27.65 -24.63
CA GLN A 24 -14.91 -28.86 -25.28
C GLN A 24 -16.38 -29.12 -24.90
N LEU A 25 -16.72 -28.98 -23.61
CA LEU A 25 -18.09 -29.09 -23.12
C LEU A 25 -19.01 -28.00 -23.69
N LYS A 26 -18.48 -26.80 -23.90
CA LYS A 26 -19.22 -25.71 -24.56
C LYS A 26 -19.49 -26.04 -26.02
N GLN A 27 -18.49 -26.52 -26.76
CA GLN A 27 -18.65 -26.90 -28.17
C GLN A 27 -19.69 -28.01 -28.34
N SER A 28 -19.69 -29.03 -27.48
CA SER A 28 -20.68 -30.11 -27.54
C SER A 28 -22.09 -29.60 -27.20
N ALA A 29 -22.22 -28.74 -26.18
CA ALA A 29 -23.49 -28.12 -25.81
C ALA A 29 -24.05 -27.21 -26.93
N ASP A 30 -23.21 -26.37 -27.53
CA ASP A 30 -23.57 -25.47 -28.63
C ASP A 30 -24.00 -26.26 -29.88
N ALA A 31 -23.28 -27.34 -30.22
CA ALA A 31 -23.63 -28.23 -31.33
C ALA A 31 -24.97 -28.94 -31.09
N ALA A 32 -25.21 -29.46 -29.89
CA ALA A 32 -26.48 -30.11 -29.54
C ALA A 32 -27.66 -29.13 -29.57
N LEU A 33 -27.47 -27.90 -29.08
CA LEU A 33 -28.45 -26.82 -29.19
C LEU A 33 -28.74 -26.43 -30.65
N ALA A 34 -27.71 -26.36 -31.49
CA ALA A 34 -27.86 -26.04 -32.91
C ALA A 34 -28.67 -27.14 -33.64
N MET A 35 -28.38 -28.42 -33.37
CA MET A 35 -29.13 -29.55 -33.91
C MET A 35 -30.59 -29.57 -33.43
N PHE A 36 -30.83 -29.30 -32.14
CA PHE A 36 -32.19 -29.19 -31.61
C PHE A 36 -32.98 -28.06 -32.30
N LYS A 37 -32.36 -26.89 -32.52
CA LYS A 37 -32.99 -25.73 -33.17
C LYS A 37 -33.24 -25.93 -34.67
N SER A 38 -32.40 -26.69 -35.36
CA SER A 38 -32.51 -26.91 -36.81
C SER A 38 -33.48 -28.03 -37.20
N SER A 39 -33.90 -28.88 -36.25
CA SER A 39 -34.81 -29.99 -36.50
C SER A 39 -36.25 -29.51 -36.78
N ARG A 40 -36.74 -29.75 -38.01
CA ARG A 40 -38.06 -29.29 -38.49
C ARG A 40 -39.18 -30.34 -38.44
N ALA A 41 -38.88 -31.60 -38.13
CA ALA A 41 -39.87 -32.69 -38.09
C ALA A 41 -39.93 -33.28 -36.68
N SER A 42 -41.10 -33.20 -36.03
CA SER A 42 -41.38 -33.57 -34.63
C SER A 42 -40.36 -33.02 -33.61
N ARG A 43 -40.78 -32.10 -32.76
CA ARG A 43 -39.91 -31.44 -31.75
C ARG A 43 -39.03 -32.48 -31.04
N PRO A 44 -37.72 -32.58 -31.33
CA PRO A 44 -36.87 -33.55 -30.65
C PRO A 44 -36.84 -33.23 -29.15
N ALA A 45 -36.55 -34.22 -28.31
CA ALA A 45 -36.37 -33.96 -26.88
C ALA A 45 -35.21 -32.97 -26.67
N TYR A 46 -35.35 -32.05 -25.71
CA TYR A 46 -34.29 -31.10 -25.40
C TYR A 46 -33.04 -31.86 -24.90
N PRO A 47 -31.82 -31.56 -25.40
CA PRO A 47 -30.63 -32.38 -25.16
C PRO A 47 -29.99 -32.16 -23.78
N HIS A 48 -30.76 -32.35 -22.71
CA HIS A 48 -30.35 -32.13 -21.32
C HIS A 48 -29.04 -32.86 -20.96
N GLU A 49 -28.86 -34.09 -21.44
CA GLU A 49 -27.68 -34.92 -21.14
C GLU A 49 -26.38 -34.33 -21.68
N VAL A 50 -26.43 -33.60 -22.81
CA VAL A 50 -25.24 -32.97 -23.42
C VAL A 50 -24.99 -31.58 -22.82
N LEU A 51 -26.04 -30.88 -22.39
CA LEU A 51 -25.91 -29.57 -21.74
C LEU A 51 -25.56 -29.66 -20.25
N ALA A 52 -25.94 -30.74 -19.58
CA ALA A 52 -25.77 -30.90 -18.13
C ALA A 52 -24.28 -30.85 -17.72
N PRO A 53 -23.34 -31.57 -18.37
CA PRO A 53 -21.92 -31.50 -18.02
C PRO A 53 -21.34 -30.09 -18.12
N TYR A 54 -21.70 -29.31 -19.16
CA TYR A 54 -21.26 -27.92 -19.31
C TYR A 54 -21.80 -27.03 -18.19
N SER A 55 -23.08 -27.16 -17.85
CA SER A 55 -23.73 -26.36 -16.81
C SER A 55 -23.22 -26.72 -15.41
N GLN A 56 -23.00 -28.01 -15.17
CA GLN A 56 -22.44 -28.55 -13.94
C GLN A 56 -20.99 -28.07 -13.75
N ALA A 57 -20.13 -28.20 -14.76
CA ALA A 57 -18.74 -27.73 -14.68
C ALA A 57 -18.65 -26.23 -14.35
N LYS A 58 -19.52 -25.39 -14.92
CA LYS A 58 -19.61 -23.98 -14.55
C LYS A 58 -20.01 -23.77 -13.09
N THR A 59 -20.98 -24.53 -12.61
CA THR A 59 -21.45 -24.43 -11.22
C THR A 59 -20.36 -24.87 -10.25
N GLU A 60 -19.68 -25.99 -10.53
CA GLU A 60 -18.56 -26.50 -9.75
C GLU A 60 -17.38 -25.52 -9.71
N ILE A 61 -17.05 -24.85 -10.82
CA ILE A 61 -16.05 -23.79 -10.85
C ILE A 61 -16.43 -22.65 -9.89
N GLU A 62 -17.68 -22.19 -9.92
CA GLU A 62 -18.14 -21.11 -9.05
C GLU A 62 -18.14 -21.54 -7.57
N GLU A 63 -18.50 -22.78 -7.27
CA GLU A 63 -18.41 -23.35 -5.92
C GLU A 63 -16.96 -23.44 -5.44
N HIS A 64 -16.05 -23.94 -6.28
CA HIS A 64 -14.62 -23.97 -5.97
C HIS A 64 -14.04 -22.56 -5.80
N ARG A 65 -14.47 -21.57 -6.59
CA ARG A 65 -14.04 -20.17 -6.44
C ARG A 65 -14.45 -19.58 -5.09
N LYS A 66 -15.71 -19.81 -4.67
CA LYS A 66 -16.19 -19.40 -3.35
C LYS A 66 -15.37 -20.05 -2.24
N GLU A 67 -15.07 -21.34 -2.39
CA GLU A 67 -14.31 -22.09 -1.40
C GLU A 67 -12.83 -21.66 -1.36
N VAL A 68 -12.22 -21.37 -2.51
CA VAL A 68 -10.88 -20.76 -2.61
C VAL A 68 -10.83 -19.44 -1.86
N ALA A 69 -11.81 -18.54 -2.07
CA ALA A 69 -11.85 -17.25 -1.38
C ALA A 69 -12.05 -17.39 0.14
N ARG A 70 -12.72 -18.45 0.59
CA ARG A 70 -12.84 -18.80 2.02
C ARG A 70 -11.51 -19.33 2.56
N LEU A 71 -10.89 -20.29 1.88
CA LEU A 71 -9.64 -20.92 2.28
C LEU A 71 -8.46 -19.96 2.26
N GLN A 72 -8.41 -19.02 1.31
CA GLN A 72 -7.39 -17.95 1.27
C GLN A 72 -7.40 -17.13 2.55
N ARG A 73 -8.57 -16.66 2.98
CA ARG A 73 -8.72 -15.91 4.25
C ARG A 73 -8.29 -16.73 5.47
N LEU A 74 -8.51 -18.05 5.45
CA LEU A 74 -8.08 -18.94 6.52
C LEU A 74 -6.57 -19.12 6.56
N VAL A 75 -5.96 -19.37 5.41
CA VAL A 75 -4.51 -19.50 5.29
C VAL A 75 -3.83 -18.18 5.67
N GLU A 76 -4.33 -17.04 5.19
CA GLU A 76 -3.84 -15.70 5.54
C GLU A 76 -3.90 -15.47 7.06
N TRP A 77 -4.98 -15.87 7.72
CA TRP A 77 -5.10 -15.78 9.17
C TRP A 77 -4.12 -16.70 9.90
N GLU A 78 -4.04 -17.98 9.52
CA GLU A 78 -3.16 -18.96 10.16
C GLU A 78 -1.69 -18.57 10.03
N GLU A 79 -1.27 -18.21 8.82
CA GLU A 79 0.10 -17.76 8.55
C GLU A 79 0.36 -16.40 9.19
N GLY A 80 -0.60 -15.49 9.14
CA GLY A 80 -0.54 -14.18 9.79
C GLY A 80 -0.30 -14.29 11.29
N VAL A 81 -1.09 -15.10 11.99
CA VAL A 81 -0.92 -15.34 13.44
C VAL A 81 0.41 -16.01 13.74
N LYS A 82 0.77 -17.06 12.98
CA LYS A 82 2.01 -17.81 13.20
C LYS A 82 3.25 -16.93 13.00
N ASN A 83 3.24 -16.09 11.97
CA ASN A 83 4.40 -15.31 11.58
C ASN A 83 4.40 -13.88 12.16
N ALA A 84 3.33 -13.45 12.84
CA ALA A 84 3.16 -12.08 13.30
C ALA A 84 4.38 -11.48 14.02
N PRO A 85 5.04 -12.15 15.00
CA PRO A 85 6.22 -11.58 15.65
C PRO A 85 7.39 -11.33 14.69
N ALA A 86 7.62 -12.26 13.76
CA ALA A 86 8.67 -12.14 12.76
C ALA A 86 8.33 -11.05 11.73
N SER A 87 7.08 -11.00 11.26
CA SER A 87 6.58 -9.98 10.33
C SER A 87 6.65 -8.58 10.92
N ILE A 88 6.27 -8.38 12.20
CA ILE A 88 6.41 -7.10 12.90
C ILE A 88 7.88 -6.67 12.90
N LYS A 89 8.80 -7.56 13.28
CA LYS A 89 10.23 -7.25 13.34
C LYS A 89 10.79 -6.88 11.96
N ALA A 90 10.45 -7.64 10.93
CA ALA A 90 10.90 -7.41 9.56
C ALA A 90 10.34 -6.11 8.99
N ALA A 91 9.02 -5.90 9.07
CA ALA A 91 8.36 -4.71 8.56
C ALA A 91 8.81 -3.43 9.30
N ARG A 92 9.04 -3.51 10.62
CA ARG A 92 9.59 -2.39 11.40
C ARG A 92 10.99 -2.01 10.95
N LYS A 93 11.86 -3.00 10.69
CA LYS A 93 13.19 -2.75 10.14
C LYS A 93 13.10 -2.03 8.78
N THR A 94 12.21 -2.47 7.90
CA THR A 94 11.99 -1.81 6.59
C THR A 94 11.47 -0.38 6.77
N MET A 95 10.52 -0.17 7.67
CA MET A 95 9.96 1.14 8.00
C MET A 95 11.05 2.09 8.52
N ASP A 96 11.88 1.65 9.46
CA ASP A 96 12.97 2.44 10.04
C ASP A 96 14.03 2.81 8.98
N THR A 97 14.38 1.86 8.10
CA THR A 97 15.30 2.12 6.97
C THR A 97 14.71 3.14 6.00
N ALA A 98 13.44 2.98 5.59
CA ALA A 98 12.78 3.91 4.68
C ALA A 98 12.66 5.31 5.31
N GLN A 99 12.39 5.40 6.61
CA GLN A 99 12.34 6.67 7.34
C GLN A 99 13.71 7.35 7.40
N ALA A 100 14.79 6.59 7.58
CA ALA A 100 16.14 7.12 7.56
C ALA A 100 16.53 7.64 6.17
N GLU A 101 16.19 6.90 5.12
CA GLU A 101 16.40 7.29 3.73
C GLU A 101 15.62 8.56 3.37
N LEU A 102 14.36 8.67 3.80
CA LEU A 102 13.54 9.87 3.62
C LEU A 102 14.22 11.10 4.21
N ARG A 103 14.69 11.02 5.45
CA ARG A 103 15.40 12.13 6.10
C ARG A 103 16.65 12.55 5.32
N GLN A 104 17.38 11.58 4.77
CA GLN A 104 18.57 11.88 3.98
C GLN A 104 18.22 12.54 2.63
N LEU A 105 17.20 12.05 1.94
CA LEU A 105 16.77 12.61 0.66
C LEU A 105 16.16 14.00 0.82
N GLU A 106 15.33 14.20 1.86
CA GLU A 106 14.77 15.51 2.19
C GLU A 106 15.86 16.52 2.53
N ALA A 107 16.85 16.14 3.36
CA ALA A 107 17.98 17.01 3.68
C ALA A 107 18.82 17.37 2.45
N LYS A 108 19.08 16.41 1.56
CA LYS A 108 19.78 16.64 0.28
C LYS A 108 18.99 17.58 -0.62
N ARG A 109 17.68 17.37 -0.74
CA ARG A 109 16.78 18.22 -1.54
C ARG A 109 16.78 19.65 -1.01
N THR A 110 16.63 19.86 0.30
CA THR A 110 16.64 21.21 0.89
C THR A 110 17.98 21.91 0.68
N ALA A 111 19.10 21.18 0.83
CA ALA A 111 20.42 21.75 0.61
C ALA A 111 20.66 22.13 -0.86
N LEU A 112 20.22 21.29 -1.81
CA LEU A 112 20.36 21.54 -3.23
C LEU A 112 19.46 22.69 -3.69
N ALA A 113 18.22 22.75 -3.18
CA ALA A 113 17.28 23.83 -3.45
C ALA A 113 17.83 25.19 -2.97
N GLY A 114 18.38 25.23 -1.76
CA GLY A 114 19.01 26.46 -1.24
C GLY A 114 20.22 26.90 -2.06
N LYS A 115 21.03 25.97 -2.57
CA LYS A 115 22.14 26.29 -3.49
C LYS A 115 21.66 26.86 -4.82
N LEU A 116 20.61 26.25 -5.39
CA LEU A 116 20.01 26.72 -6.65
C LEU A 116 19.47 28.15 -6.47
N GLU A 117 18.73 28.40 -5.39
CA GLU A 117 18.16 29.72 -5.09
C GLU A 117 19.26 30.77 -4.89
N SER A 118 20.29 30.46 -4.08
CA SER A 118 21.43 31.37 -3.87
C SER A 118 22.17 31.68 -5.17
N MET A 119 22.39 30.67 -6.03
CA MET A 119 23.06 30.86 -7.31
C MET A 119 22.25 31.76 -8.25
N GLN A 120 20.94 31.53 -8.35
CA GLN A 120 20.05 32.37 -9.16
C GLN A 120 19.96 33.80 -8.63
N ALA A 121 19.93 33.98 -7.31
CA ALA A 121 19.93 35.29 -6.68
C ALA A 121 21.22 36.08 -6.96
N SER A 122 22.39 35.44 -6.81
CA SER A 122 23.68 36.07 -7.13
C SER A 122 23.76 36.51 -8.58
N GLN A 123 23.31 35.68 -9.53
CA GLN A 123 23.32 36.02 -10.95
C GLN A 123 22.40 37.19 -11.30
N ARG A 124 21.20 37.24 -10.70
CA ARG A 124 20.30 38.38 -10.87
C ARG A 124 20.92 39.67 -10.34
N HIS A 125 21.50 39.61 -9.15
CA HIS A 125 22.16 40.76 -8.55
C HIS A 125 23.36 41.26 -9.36
N GLU A 126 24.21 40.36 -9.87
CA GLU A 126 25.36 40.72 -10.72
C GLU A 126 24.90 41.40 -12.03
N LEU A 127 23.84 40.87 -12.66
CA LEU A 127 23.28 41.46 -13.88
C LEU A 127 22.66 42.84 -13.61
N GLU A 128 21.86 42.98 -12.56
CA GLU A 128 21.23 44.26 -12.16
C GLU A 128 22.29 45.32 -11.85
N ALA A 129 23.36 44.95 -11.14
CA ALA A 129 24.48 45.85 -10.85
C ALA A 129 25.23 46.28 -12.13
N ALA A 130 25.47 45.36 -13.06
CA ALA A 130 26.11 45.67 -14.34
C ALA A 130 25.23 46.59 -15.21
N GLN A 131 23.93 46.33 -15.27
CA GLN A 131 22.96 47.18 -16.00
C GLN A 131 22.85 48.58 -15.39
N ALA A 132 22.85 48.69 -14.05
CA ALA A 132 22.84 49.99 -13.39
C ALA A 132 24.10 50.82 -13.71
N GLN A 133 25.28 50.17 -13.77
CA GLN A 133 26.52 50.83 -14.19
C GLN A 133 26.49 51.26 -15.65
N GLU A 134 25.93 50.44 -16.54
CA GLU A 134 25.77 50.79 -17.96
C GLU A 134 24.83 52.00 -18.13
N HIS A 135 23.69 52.01 -17.42
CA HIS A 135 22.75 53.14 -17.46
C HIS A 135 23.39 54.45 -16.97
N GLU A 136 24.17 54.40 -15.89
CA GLU A 136 24.86 55.58 -15.37
C GLU A 136 25.97 56.06 -16.33
N ALA A 137 26.74 55.14 -16.92
CA ALA A 137 27.75 55.50 -17.92
C ALA A 137 27.11 56.11 -19.18
N ALA A 138 25.95 55.59 -19.62
CA ALA A 138 25.20 56.14 -20.75
C ALA A 138 24.67 57.54 -20.44
N ARG A 139 24.19 57.79 -19.21
CA ARG A 139 23.76 59.11 -18.76
C ARG A 139 24.91 60.13 -18.80
N LEU A 140 26.07 59.77 -18.25
CA LEU A 140 27.26 60.63 -18.26
C LEU A 140 27.76 60.93 -19.68
N TYR A 141 27.68 59.95 -20.59
CA TYR A 141 28.02 60.16 -21.99
C TYR A 141 27.04 61.11 -22.70
N ALA A 142 25.73 60.97 -22.45
CA ALA A 142 24.72 61.88 -22.98
C ALA A 142 24.91 63.32 -22.45
N GLU A 143 25.25 63.48 -21.17
CA GLU A 143 25.57 64.78 -20.58
C GLU A 143 26.83 65.41 -21.21
N ALA A 144 27.89 64.63 -21.39
CA ALA A 144 29.12 65.11 -22.02
C ALA A 144 28.88 65.58 -23.46
N LEU A 145 28.08 64.83 -24.23
CA LEU A 145 27.65 65.20 -25.59
C LEU A 145 26.87 66.52 -25.62
N ALA A 146 26.04 66.79 -24.60
CA ALA A 146 25.26 68.02 -24.51
C ALA A 146 26.13 69.26 -24.21
N THR A 147 27.28 69.08 -23.55
CA THR A 147 28.20 70.17 -23.15
C THR A 147 29.33 70.47 -24.16
N ASP A 148 29.45 69.68 -25.23
CA ASP A 148 30.47 69.82 -26.30
C ASP A 148 31.95 69.78 -25.80
N ASP A 149 32.18 69.20 -24.61
CA ASP A 149 33.53 68.95 -24.07
C ASP A 149 34.08 67.61 -24.60
N LYS A 150 34.91 67.70 -25.64
CA LYS A 150 35.53 66.53 -26.30
C LYS A 150 36.36 65.66 -25.36
N ALA A 151 36.96 66.23 -24.30
CA ALA A 151 37.77 65.46 -23.36
C ALA A 151 36.91 64.72 -22.34
N ALA A 152 35.75 65.29 -21.98
CA ALA A 152 34.73 64.61 -21.17
C ALA A 152 34.00 63.54 -21.98
N GLU A 153 33.66 63.83 -23.24
CA GLU A 153 33.01 62.89 -24.18
C GLU A 153 33.84 61.61 -24.35
N GLN A 154 35.14 61.76 -24.67
CA GLN A 154 36.01 60.60 -24.87
C GLN A 154 36.15 59.74 -23.59
N ARG A 155 36.18 60.37 -22.41
CA ARG A 155 36.24 59.66 -21.12
C ARG A 155 34.94 58.90 -20.84
N ALA A 156 33.79 59.56 -21.03
CA ALA A 156 32.49 58.95 -20.82
C ALA A 156 32.21 57.83 -21.83
N ARG A 157 32.70 57.95 -23.07
CA ARG A 157 32.61 56.89 -24.09
C ARG A 157 33.39 55.64 -23.69
N VAL A 158 34.63 55.78 -23.23
CA VAL A 158 35.44 54.63 -22.77
C VAL A 158 34.78 53.96 -21.55
N ALA A 159 34.22 54.75 -20.63
CA ALA A 159 33.47 54.24 -19.50
C ALA A 159 32.21 53.45 -19.93
N LEU A 160 31.47 53.96 -20.91
CA LEU A 160 30.31 53.28 -21.50
C LEU A 160 30.70 51.97 -22.18
N GLU A 161 31.72 51.98 -23.06
CA GLU A 161 32.22 50.76 -23.71
C GLU A 161 32.65 49.70 -22.67
N THR A 162 33.24 50.12 -21.55
CA THR A 162 33.62 49.22 -20.45
C THR A 162 32.39 48.64 -19.75
N ALA A 163 31.38 49.45 -19.46
CA ALA A 163 30.15 49.01 -18.80
C ALA A 163 29.31 48.08 -19.69
N THR A 164 29.19 48.39 -20.98
CA THR A 164 28.52 47.52 -21.96
C THR A 164 29.24 46.17 -22.11
N ASN A 165 30.58 46.16 -22.13
CA ASN A 165 31.34 44.91 -22.13
C ASN A 165 31.10 44.09 -20.84
N ALA A 166 30.97 44.74 -19.68
CA ALA A 166 30.64 44.06 -18.42
C ALA A 166 29.25 43.40 -18.49
N VAL A 167 28.23 44.08 -19.02
CA VAL A 167 26.88 43.51 -19.25
C VAL A 167 26.92 42.35 -20.24
N ALA A 168 27.66 42.46 -21.34
CA ALA A 168 27.84 41.36 -22.30
C ALA A 168 28.52 40.13 -21.65
N THR A 169 29.47 40.35 -20.75
CA THR A 169 30.15 39.28 -20.01
C THR A 169 29.20 38.61 -19.01
N CYS A 170 28.42 39.39 -18.25
CA CYS A 170 27.42 38.89 -17.31
C CYS A 170 26.32 38.08 -18.02
N THR A 171 25.80 38.57 -19.14
CA THR A 171 24.77 37.88 -19.94
C THR A 171 25.30 36.58 -20.58
N GLY A 172 26.53 36.59 -21.11
CA GLY A 172 27.18 35.36 -21.59
C GLY A 172 27.36 34.33 -20.47
N GLY A 173 27.79 34.78 -19.28
CA GLY A 173 27.86 33.97 -18.06
C GLY A 173 26.51 33.43 -17.62
N GLN A 174 25.44 34.21 -17.78
CA GLN A 174 24.06 33.84 -17.45
C GLN A 174 23.59 32.62 -18.25
N THR A 175 24.00 32.46 -19.51
CA THR A 175 23.69 31.26 -20.30
C THR A 175 24.28 29.99 -19.71
N ALA A 176 25.56 30.01 -19.32
CA ALA A 176 26.22 28.87 -18.69
C ALA A 176 25.62 28.54 -17.32
N ALA A 177 25.36 29.59 -16.55
CA ALA A 177 24.65 29.55 -15.28
C ALA A 177 23.25 28.94 -15.38
N THR A 178 22.50 29.29 -16.42
CA THR A 178 21.15 28.77 -16.67
C THR A 178 21.19 27.26 -16.96
N ALA A 179 22.17 26.80 -17.75
CA ALA A 179 22.36 25.36 -17.98
C ALA A 179 22.68 24.60 -16.68
N VAL A 180 23.48 25.19 -15.77
CA VAL A 180 23.72 24.62 -14.44
C VAL A 180 22.45 24.62 -13.59
N ALA A 181 21.65 25.69 -13.64
CA ALA A 181 20.37 25.77 -12.93
C ALA A 181 19.38 24.70 -13.40
N GLU A 182 19.29 24.46 -14.72
CA GLU A 182 18.47 23.40 -15.31
C GLU A 182 18.96 22.01 -14.89
N ALA A 183 20.27 21.78 -14.88
CA ALA A 183 20.84 20.52 -14.39
C ALA A 183 20.52 20.29 -12.90
N LEU A 184 20.63 21.33 -12.06
CA LEU A 184 20.27 21.28 -10.65
C LEU A 184 18.77 21.03 -10.45
N ALA A 185 17.91 21.64 -11.28
CA ALA A 185 16.47 21.37 -11.27
C ALA A 185 16.17 19.90 -11.62
N GLY A 186 16.85 19.35 -12.63
CA GLY A 186 16.73 17.92 -12.96
C GLY A 186 17.18 16.99 -11.83
N GLU A 187 18.22 17.35 -11.08
CA GLU A 187 18.63 16.60 -9.89
C GLU A 187 17.62 16.74 -8.73
N LEU A 188 16.99 17.91 -8.57
CA LEU A 188 15.89 18.10 -7.61
C LEU A 188 14.68 17.22 -7.96
N ASP A 189 14.35 17.07 -9.24
CA ASP A 189 13.28 16.19 -9.70
C ASP A 189 13.59 14.71 -9.43
N LYS A 190 14.84 14.27 -9.65
CA LYS A 190 15.29 12.92 -9.28
C LYS A 190 15.21 12.69 -7.77
N LEU A 191 15.62 13.66 -6.97
CA LEU A 191 15.50 13.58 -5.51
C LEU A 191 14.03 13.53 -5.08
N GLN A 192 13.14 14.27 -5.75
CA GLN A 192 11.71 14.25 -5.46
C GLN A 192 11.10 12.87 -5.78
N ALA A 193 11.42 12.29 -6.94
CA ALA A 193 11.02 10.93 -7.28
C ALA A 193 11.50 9.91 -6.23
N GLY A 194 12.76 10.01 -5.79
CA GLY A 194 13.30 9.16 -4.73
C GLY A 194 12.60 9.35 -3.38
N ILE A 195 12.21 10.59 -3.03
CA ILE A 195 11.41 10.87 -1.82
C ILE A 195 10.06 10.17 -1.92
N ASP A 196 9.38 10.26 -3.06
CA ASP A 196 8.06 9.67 -3.23
C ASP A 196 8.12 8.13 -3.19
N GLU A 197 9.14 7.52 -3.79
CA GLU A 197 9.39 6.07 -3.67
C GLU A 197 9.69 5.64 -2.23
N ALA A 198 10.51 6.40 -1.50
CA ALA A 198 10.82 6.11 -0.10
C ALA A 198 9.59 6.32 0.81
N ARG A 199 8.72 7.28 0.51
CA ARG A 199 7.44 7.50 1.22
C ARG A 199 6.50 6.33 1.00
N GLN A 200 6.39 5.85 -0.24
CA GLN A 200 5.57 4.69 -0.55
C GLN A 200 6.08 3.45 0.20
N ARG A 201 7.38 3.17 0.16
CA ARG A 201 7.99 2.07 0.92
C ARG A 201 7.75 2.19 2.44
N HIS A 202 7.86 3.39 2.99
CA HIS A 202 7.56 3.61 4.41
C HIS A 202 6.10 3.34 4.73
N HIS A 203 5.17 3.84 3.89
CA HIS A 203 3.73 3.62 4.07
C HIS A 203 3.37 2.13 3.98
N ASP A 204 3.91 1.41 3.00
CA ASP A 204 3.66 -0.02 2.83
C ASP A 204 4.22 -0.82 4.01
N ALA A 205 5.45 -0.52 4.45
CA ALA A 205 6.02 -1.14 5.64
C ALA A 205 5.21 -0.85 6.91
N HIS A 206 4.70 0.37 7.06
CA HIS A 206 3.84 0.76 8.18
C HIS A 206 2.54 -0.06 8.19
N ARG A 207 1.90 -0.20 7.02
CA ARG A 207 0.70 -1.03 6.85
C ARG A 207 0.97 -2.50 7.22
N GLU A 208 2.10 -3.05 6.80
CA GLU A 208 2.50 -4.42 7.13
C GLU A 208 2.73 -4.60 8.65
N VAL A 209 3.34 -3.62 9.33
CA VAL A 209 3.47 -3.64 10.79
C VAL A 209 2.09 -3.68 11.46
N LEU A 210 1.16 -2.83 11.04
CA LEU A 210 -0.19 -2.78 11.61
C LEU A 210 -0.96 -4.08 11.36
N LEU A 211 -0.85 -4.65 10.17
CA LEU A 211 -1.51 -5.91 9.83
C LEU A 211 -0.95 -7.07 10.69
N ALA A 212 0.36 -7.17 10.81
CA ALA A 212 1.00 -8.19 11.64
C ALA A 212 0.66 -8.01 13.13
N ALA A 213 0.62 -6.75 13.62
CA ALA A 213 0.17 -6.44 14.97
C ALA A 213 -1.29 -6.83 15.20
N ARG A 214 -2.18 -6.61 14.23
CA ARG A 214 -3.58 -7.05 14.30
C ARG A 214 -3.67 -8.55 14.48
N TYR A 215 -2.94 -9.35 13.70
CA TYR A 215 -2.94 -10.81 13.87
C TYR A 215 -2.43 -11.23 15.26
N LEU A 216 -1.34 -10.62 15.74
CA LEU A 216 -0.79 -10.90 17.07
C LEU A 216 -1.82 -10.63 18.18
N TRP A 217 -2.43 -9.45 18.16
CA TRP A 217 -3.37 -9.05 19.20
C TRP A 217 -4.69 -9.81 19.12
N ALA A 218 -5.16 -10.11 17.92
CA ALA A 218 -6.38 -10.88 17.74
C ALA A 218 -6.22 -12.32 18.23
N ALA A 219 -5.07 -12.97 17.97
CA ALA A 219 -4.78 -14.29 18.53
C ALA A 219 -4.65 -14.27 20.06
N LYS A 220 -4.07 -13.21 20.64
CA LYS A 220 -4.02 -13.02 22.09
C LYS A 220 -5.42 -12.85 22.69
N LEU A 221 -6.28 -12.07 22.04
CA LEU A 221 -7.67 -11.88 22.47
C LEU A 221 -8.43 -13.20 22.44
N ASP A 222 -8.33 -13.96 21.36
CA ASP A 222 -8.99 -15.27 21.24
C ASP A 222 -8.53 -16.25 22.32
N ARG A 223 -7.24 -16.24 22.66
CA ARG A 223 -6.71 -17.05 23.76
C ARG A 223 -7.27 -16.59 25.10
N ALA A 224 -7.22 -15.30 25.39
CA ALA A 224 -7.75 -14.74 26.64
C ALA A 224 -9.27 -15.00 26.78
N ALA A 225 -10.02 -14.92 25.69
CA ALA A 225 -11.44 -15.23 25.67
C ALA A 225 -11.70 -16.70 26.04
N ARG A 226 -10.92 -17.64 25.52
CA ARG A 226 -11.02 -19.07 25.89
C ARG A 226 -10.63 -19.31 27.34
N ASP A 227 -9.54 -18.71 27.80
CA ASP A 227 -9.07 -18.84 29.18
C ASP A 227 -10.13 -18.30 30.16
N LEU A 228 -10.72 -17.15 29.87
CA LEU A 228 -11.82 -16.58 30.66
C LEU A 228 -13.08 -17.46 30.60
N ALA A 229 -13.45 -17.98 29.43
CA ALA A 229 -14.58 -18.90 29.29
C ALA A 229 -14.38 -20.18 30.11
N ASN A 230 -13.16 -20.71 30.18
CA ASN A 230 -12.83 -21.86 31.02
C ASN A 230 -13.00 -21.53 32.50
N ILE A 231 -12.50 -20.38 32.97
CA ILE A 231 -12.70 -19.94 34.35
C ILE A 231 -14.19 -19.77 34.65
N ALA A 232 -14.93 -19.12 33.75
CA ALA A 232 -16.38 -18.95 33.85
C ALA A 232 -17.12 -20.31 33.94
N ALA A 233 -16.68 -21.33 33.18
CA ALA A 233 -17.25 -22.66 33.26
C ALA A 233 -17.03 -23.32 34.63
N HIS A 234 -15.87 -23.14 35.27
CA HIS A 234 -15.61 -23.63 36.63
C HIS A 234 -16.51 -22.94 37.66
N VAL A 235 -16.65 -21.60 37.57
CA VAL A 235 -17.58 -20.86 38.44
C VAL A 235 -19.00 -21.34 38.26
N ALA A 236 -19.47 -21.45 37.01
CA ALA A 236 -20.82 -21.93 36.72
C ALA A 236 -21.05 -23.37 37.21
N ALA A 237 -20.02 -24.23 37.20
CA ALA A 237 -20.06 -25.60 37.73
C ALA A 237 -20.22 -25.63 39.25
N VAL A 238 -19.48 -24.78 39.97
CA VAL A 238 -19.64 -24.61 41.43
C VAL A 238 -21.04 -24.10 41.75
N ASP A 239 -21.51 -23.05 41.07
CA ASP A 239 -22.86 -22.52 41.25
C ASP A 239 -23.93 -23.59 41.05
N LYS A 240 -23.77 -24.42 40.00
CA LYS A 240 -24.66 -25.57 39.76
C LYS A 240 -24.66 -26.56 40.93
N ALA A 241 -23.48 -26.90 41.44
CA ALA A 241 -23.32 -27.87 42.53
C ALA A 241 -23.95 -27.35 43.84
N LEU A 242 -23.92 -26.04 44.05
CA LEU A 242 -24.57 -25.36 45.18
C LEU A 242 -26.07 -25.13 44.98
N GLY A 243 -26.61 -25.39 43.78
CA GLY A 243 -28.02 -25.13 43.44
C GLY A 243 -28.34 -23.66 43.14
N PHE A 244 -27.32 -22.86 42.83
CA PHE A 244 -27.49 -21.46 42.42
C PHE A 244 -27.90 -21.33 40.95
N ASN A 245 -28.53 -20.20 40.64
CA ASN A 245 -28.91 -19.84 39.27
C ASN A 245 -27.69 -19.44 38.44
N ASP A 246 -27.81 -19.54 37.11
CA ASP A 246 -26.72 -19.27 36.16
C ASP A 246 -26.47 -17.75 35.98
N ALA A 247 -25.57 -17.21 36.80
CA ALA A 247 -25.16 -15.81 36.77
C ALA A 247 -24.37 -15.43 35.50
N LEU A 248 -23.89 -16.41 34.72
CA LEU A 248 -23.03 -16.19 33.54
C LEU A 248 -23.77 -16.46 32.22
N SER A 249 -25.10 -16.56 32.28
CA SER A 249 -25.97 -16.76 31.12
C SER A 249 -25.87 -15.64 30.07
N GLU A 250 -25.44 -14.43 30.46
CA GLU A 250 -25.22 -13.29 29.57
C GLU A 250 -23.76 -13.14 29.07
N LEU A 251 -22.85 -14.03 29.46
CA LEU A 251 -21.45 -13.92 29.04
C LEU A 251 -21.34 -14.00 27.50
N HIS A 252 -20.65 -13.03 26.92
CA HIS A 252 -20.39 -12.97 25.48
C HIS A 252 -18.95 -12.54 25.22
N LEU A 253 -18.10 -13.50 24.83
CA LEU A 253 -16.70 -13.26 24.55
C LEU A 253 -16.43 -13.38 23.05
N PRO A 254 -16.08 -12.29 22.36
CA PRO A 254 -15.88 -12.32 20.91
C PRO A 254 -14.62 -13.11 20.54
N LEU A 255 -14.68 -13.80 19.40
CA LEU A 255 -13.55 -14.45 18.75
C LEU A 255 -13.31 -13.80 17.39
N LEU A 256 -12.05 -13.52 17.08
CA LEU A 256 -11.62 -12.83 15.88
C LEU A 256 -11.11 -13.78 14.79
N ALA A 257 -10.86 -15.04 15.14
CA ALA A 257 -10.61 -16.08 14.15
C ALA A 257 -11.72 -16.12 13.08
N PRO A 258 -11.37 -16.14 11.79
CA PRO A 258 -12.36 -16.18 10.70
C PRO A 258 -13.11 -17.50 10.59
N ASN A 259 -12.65 -18.55 11.29
CA ASN A 259 -13.32 -19.84 11.43
C ASN A 259 -13.83 -20.11 12.84
N GLY A 260 -14.84 -20.97 12.92
CA GLY A 260 -15.39 -21.45 14.18
C GLY A 260 -16.47 -20.51 14.76
N PRO A 261 -16.78 -20.66 16.05
CA PRO A 261 -17.75 -19.79 16.70
C PRO A 261 -17.24 -18.34 16.70
N ARG A 262 -18.14 -17.39 16.39
CA ARG A 262 -17.81 -15.95 16.41
C ARG A 262 -17.67 -15.40 17.83
N TYR A 263 -18.20 -16.12 18.81
CA TYR A 263 -18.14 -15.78 20.21
C TYR A 263 -18.28 -17.04 21.07
N LEU A 264 -17.78 -16.98 22.29
CA LEU A 264 -18.06 -17.94 23.36
C LEU A 264 -19.15 -17.34 24.25
N GLY A 265 -20.25 -18.07 24.45
CA GLY A 265 -21.36 -17.61 25.28
C GLY A 265 -22.04 -18.75 26.03
N SER A 266 -23.28 -18.53 26.47
CA SER A 266 -24.01 -19.45 27.36
C SER A 266 -24.00 -20.92 26.92
N ARG A 267 -24.19 -21.19 25.63
CA ARG A 267 -24.13 -22.58 25.10
C ARG A 267 -22.77 -23.23 25.33
N TYR A 268 -21.69 -22.52 25.00
CA TYR A 268 -20.34 -23.03 25.20
C TYR A 268 -20.06 -23.27 26.68
N LEU A 269 -20.48 -22.33 27.55
CA LEU A 269 -20.35 -22.49 29.01
C LEU A 269 -21.15 -23.67 29.54
N ALA A 270 -22.36 -23.90 29.05
CA ALA A 270 -23.21 -25.01 29.48
C ALA A 270 -22.58 -26.37 29.12
N GLU A 271 -21.99 -26.47 27.93
CA GLU A 271 -21.23 -27.64 27.47
C GLU A 271 -19.97 -27.84 28.33
N ALA A 272 -19.12 -26.81 28.46
CA ALA A 272 -17.89 -26.87 29.25
C ALA A 272 -18.15 -27.19 30.74
N ARG A 273 -19.21 -26.60 31.32
CA ARG A 273 -19.63 -26.85 32.70
C ARG A 273 -20.00 -28.32 32.91
N ALA A 274 -20.66 -28.95 31.95
CA ALA A 274 -21.14 -30.32 32.08
C ALA A 274 -19.99 -31.34 32.17
N GLU A 275 -18.82 -30.99 31.65
CA GLU A 275 -17.62 -31.82 31.66
C GLU A 275 -16.81 -31.70 32.96
N ILE A 276 -17.08 -30.66 33.77
CA ILE A 276 -16.35 -30.39 35.02
C ILE A 276 -16.98 -31.14 36.19
N GLY A 277 -16.25 -32.12 36.72
CA GLY A 277 -16.63 -32.87 37.92
C GLY A 277 -16.18 -32.22 39.23
N ILE A 278 -16.78 -32.63 40.36
CA ILE A 278 -16.43 -32.10 41.70
C ILE A 278 -14.93 -32.26 42.01
N GLU A 279 -14.33 -33.39 41.66
CA GLU A 279 -12.89 -33.65 41.86
C GLU A 279 -12.00 -32.59 41.18
N GLN A 280 -12.40 -32.11 40.00
CA GLN A 280 -11.67 -31.07 39.26
C GLN A 280 -11.88 -29.68 39.87
N LEU A 281 -13.02 -29.43 40.53
CA LEU A 281 -13.31 -28.17 41.21
C LEU A 281 -12.51 -27.99 42.50
N THR A 282 -12.14 -29.09 43.15
CA THR A 282 -11.39 -29.09 44.41
C THR A 282 -9.89 -29.34 44.24
N ALA A 283 -9.44 -29.68 43.03
CA ALA A 283 -8.04 -29.85 42.70
C ALA A 283 -7.39 -28.48 42.42
N ALA A 284 -6.94 -27.81 43.49
CA ALA A 284 -6.11 -26.62 43.41
C ALA A 284 -4.61 -26.98 43.38
#